data_AF-A0A7Y6UIT2-F1
#
_entry.id   AF-A0A7Y6UIT2-F1
#
_cell.length_a   1.000
_cell.length_b   1.000
_cell.length_c   1.000
_cell.angle_alpha   90.00
_cell.angle_beta   90.00
_cell.angle_gamma   90.00
#
_symmetry.space_group_name_H-M   'P 1'
#
loop_
_entity.id
_entity.type
_entity.pdbx_description
1 polymer ?
#
loop_
_entity_poly.entity_id
_entity_poly.type
_entity_poly.pdbx_seq_one_letter_code
_entity_poly.pdbx_strand_id
1 'polypeptide(L)'
;MKIHEYQGKQLFQKYGVPVPIGIPAMSAEEAIAAIPKVQQQAGTDVVVVKAQIHAGGRGKGGGVKVAKTRDDAEAAVKKIFGMQLVTPQTGPEGKK
;
A
#
# COMPACT_ATOMS: atom_id res chain seq x y z
N MET A 1 8.42 12.00 14.32
CA MET A 1 6.99 11.64 14.25
C MET A 1 6.86 10.26 13.60
N LYS A 2 6.09 9.33 14.17
CA LYS A 2 5.82 7.99 13.60
C LYS A 2 4.38 7.95 13.09
N ILE A 3 4.17 8.35 11.84
CA ILE A 3 2.88 8.22 11.15
C ILE A 3 3.04 7.36 9.90
N HIS A 4 1.99 6.64 9.55
CA HIS A 4 1.91 5.88 8.31
C HIS A 4 1.70 6.81 7.10
N GLU A 5 2.04 6.31 5.91
CA GLU A 5 1.91 7.06 4.66
C GLU A 5 0.47 7.53 4.43
N TYR A 6 -0.53 6.70 4.74
CA TYR A 6 -1.94 7.08 4.55
C TYR A 6 -2.37 8.21 5.50
N GLN A 7 -1.86 8.24 6.74
CA GLN A 7 -2.16 9.30 7.71
C GLN A 7 -1.57 10.64 7.26
N GLY A 8 -0.33 10.62 6.74
CA GLY A 8 0.30 11.79 6.14
C GLY A 8 -0.49 12.30 4.93
N LYS A 9 -0.95 11.39 4.06
CA LYS A 9 -1.80 11.76 2.91
C LYS A 9 -3.13 12.39 3.33
N GLN A 10 -3.79 11.85 4.34
CA GLN A 10 -5.04 12.44 4.88
C GLN A 10 -4.80 13.85 5.43
N LEU A 11 -3.68 14.07 6.12
CA LEU A 11 -3.31 15.39 6.61
C LEU A 11 -3.08 16.37 5.46
N PHE A 12 -2.34 15.96 4.42
CA PHE A 12 -2.11 16.78 3.23
C PHE A 12 -3.40 17.13 2.49
N GLN A 13 -4.30 16.17 2.31
CA GLN A 13 -5.63 16.41 1.71
C GLN A 13 -6.44 17.44 2.50
N LYS A 14 -6.41 17.39 3.83
CA LYS A 14 -7.10 18.36 4.70
C LYS A 14 -6.67 19.81 4.44
N TYR A 15 -5.43 20.01 3.99
CA TYR A 15 -4.88 21.33 3.64
C TYR A 15 -4.86 21.60 2.13
N GLY A 16 -5.59 20.82 1.33
CA GLY A 16 -5.70 21.03 -0.12
C GLY A 16 -4.46 20.64 -0.92
N VAL A 17 -3.51 19.94 -0.31
CA VAL A 17 -2.32 19.43 -1.03
C VAL A 17 -2.73 18.15 -1.79
N PRO A 18 -2.52 18.10 -3.12
CA PRO A 18 -2.90 16.93 -3.91
C PRO A 18 -2.02 15.73 -3.52
N VAL A 19 -2.66 14.57 -3.36
CA VAL A 19 -1.98 13.30 -3.08
C VAL A 19 -2.56 12.19 -3.96
N PRO A 20 -1.79 11.13 -4.24
CA PRO A 20 -2.31 9.98 -4.95
C PRO A 20 -3.48 9.33 -4.20
N ILE A 21 -4.51 8.95 -4.95
CA ILE A 21 -5.67 8.21 -4.45
C ILE A 21 -5.21 6.87 -3.86
N GLY A 22 -5.79 6.48 -2.75
CA GLY A 22 -5.54 5.20 -2.12
C GLY A 22 -6.44 4.99 -0.91
N ILE A 23 -6.75 3.73 -0.64
CA ILE A 23 -7.58 3.31 0.48
C ILE A 23 -6.70 2.45 1.40
N PRO A 24 -6.50 2.84 2.68
CA PRO A 24 -5.84 1.96 3.64
C PRO A 24 -6.75 0.78 3.96
N ALA A 25 -6.16 -0.39 4.19
CA ALA A 25 -6.86 -1.61 4.54
C ALA A 25 -6.16 -2.29 5.73
N MET A 26 -6.96 -2.80 6.66
CA MET A 26 -6.50 -3.47 7.88
C MET A 26 -6.63 -5.00 7.78
N SER A 27 -7.17 -5.51 6.67
CA SER A 27 -7.21 -6.93 6.34
C SER A 27 -6.98 -7.16 4.84
N ALA A 28 -6.68 -8.41 4.46
CA ALA A 28 -6.54 -8.79 3.06
C ALA A 28 -7.89 -8.65 2.32
N GLU A 29 -8.99 -8.95 3.00
CA GLU A 29 -10.36 -8.84 2.48
C GLU A 29 -10.72 -7.38 2.19
N GLU A 30 -10.41 -6.46 3.12
CA GLU A 30 -10.60 -5.02 2.92
C GLU A 30 -9.76 -4.51 1.74
N ALA A 31 -8.50 -4.96 1.64
CA ALA A 31 -7.62 -4.57 0.56
C ALA A 31 -8.14 -5.04 -0.81
N ILE A 32 -8.63 -6.28 -0.90
CA ILE A 32 -9.25 -6.83 -2.12
C ILE A 32 -10.52 -6.05 -2.47
N ALA A 33 -11.38 -5.76 -1.49
CA ALA A 33 -12.59 -4.97 -1.70
C ALA A 33 -12.32 -3.50 -2.09
N ALA A 34 -11.14 -2.97 -1.78
CA ALA A 34 -10.73 -1.61 -2.12
C ALA A 34 -10.23 -1.47 -3.58
N ILE A 35 -9.72 -2.54 -4.20
CA ILE A 35 -9.18 -2.52 -5.57
C ILE A 35 -10.15 -1.87 -6.58
N PRO A 36 -11.42 -2.34 -6.74
CA PRO A 36 -12.32 -1.76 -7.73
C PRO A 36 -12.65 -0.29 -7.44
N LYS A 37 -12.71 0.11 -6.15
CA LYS A 37 -12.96 1.50 -5.77
C LYS A 37 -11.81 2.42 -6.18
N VAL A 38 -10.57 1.98 -5.94
CA VAL A 38 -9.37 2.74 -6.35
C VAL A 38 -9.28 2.83 -7.87
N GLN A 39 -9.52 1.74 -8.59
CA GLN A 39 -9.52 1.72 -10.07
C GLN A 39 -10.55 2.68 -10.64
N GLN A 40 -11.78 2.64 -10.12
CA GLN A 40 -12.85 3.54 -10.54
C GLN A 40 -12.51 5.01 -10.31
N GLN A 41 -11.99 5.34 -9.12
CA GLN A 41 -11.61 6.72 -8.79
C GLN A 41 -10.40 7.22 -9.61
N ALA A 42 -9.46 6.33 -9.93
CA ALA A 42 -8.28 6.66 -10.70
C ALA A 42 -8.50 6.64 -12.22
N GLY A 43 -9.60 6.06 -12.70
CA GLY A 43 -9.87 5.89 -14.14
C GLY A 43 -8.89 4.94 -14.83
N THR A 44 -8.33 3.96 -14.10
CA THR A 44 -7.36 3.00 -14.64
C THR A 44 -7.43 1.66 -13.91
N ASP A 45 -7.18 0.57 -14.64
CA ASP A 45 -7.05 -0.76 -14.04
C ASP A 45 -5.75 -0.95 -13.26
N VAL A 46 -4.77 -0.07 -13.47
CA VAL A 46 -3.45 -0.16 -12.83
C VAL A 46 -3.51 0.35 -11.39
N VAL A 47 -3.17 -0.51 -10.44
CA VAL A 47 -3.09 -0.17 -9.00
C VAL A 47 -1.74 -0.55 -8.42
N VAL A 48 -1.41 0.06 -7.28
CA VAL A 48 -0.18 -0.27 -6.53
C VAL A 48 -0.53 -0.73 -5.14
N VAL A 49 -0.24 -2.00 -4.84
CA VAL A 49 -0.38 -2.57 -3.50
C VAL A 49 0.90 -2.25 -2.71
N LYS A 50 0.77 -1.61 -1.54
CA LYS A 50 1.89 -1.17 -0.72
C LYS A 50 1.72 -1.55 0.74
N ALA A 51 2.71 -2.23 1.31
CA ALA A 51 2.81 -2.49 2.74
C ALA A 51 2.85 -1.18 3.54
N GLN A 52 2.09 -1.14 4.63
CA GLN A 52 2.05 -0.01 5.55
C GLN A 52 2.89 -0.31 6.79
N ILE A 53 4.17 0.03 6.75
CA ILE A 53 5.07 -0.05 7.90
C ILE A 53 5.79 1.28 8.11
N HIS A 54 6.22 1.54 9.34
CA HIS A 54 7.09 2.67 9.68
C HIS A 54 8.55 2.42 9.26
N ALA A 55 8.77 2.19 7.96
CA ALA A 55 10.08 2.05 7.34
C ALA A 55 10.03 2.32 5.83
N GLY A 56 11.13 2.83 5.30
CA GLY A 56 11.41 3.01 3.88
C GLY A 56 11.97 1.74 3.23
N GLY A 57 12.24 1.81 1.93
CA GLY A 57 12.82 0.69 1.17
C GLY A 57 11.87 -0.48 0.89
N ARG A 58 10.56 -0.30 1.13
CA ARG A 58 9.51 -1.33 0.96
C ARG A 58 9.52 -1.99 -0.42
N GLY A 59 9.78 -1.23 -1.49
CA GLY A 59 9.87 -1.79 -2.84
C GLY A 59 11.04 -2.77 -3.01
N LYS A 60 12.20 -2.48 -2.40
CA LYS A 60 13.35 -3.41 -2.40
C LYS A 60 13.08 -4.65 -1.54
N GLY A 61 12.23 -4.53 -0.51
CA GLY A 61 11.79 -5.65 0.34
C GLY A 61 10.61 -6.46 -0.22
N GLY A 62 10.09 -6.11 -1.40
CA GLY A 62 8.92 -6.81 -1.99
C GLY A 62 7.56 -6.36 -1.46
N GLY A 63 7.51 -5.34 -0.60
CA GLY A 63 6.28 -4.77 -0.02
C GLY A 63 5.62 -3.71 -0.88
N VAL A 64 6.01 -3.58 -2.15
CA VAL A 64 5.35 -2.70 -3.14
C VAL A 64 5.24 -3.46 -4.45
N LYS A 65 4.02 -3.56 -5.01
CA LYS A 65 3.77 -4.20 -6.29
C LYS A 65 2.83 -3.36 -7.13
N VAL A 66 3.24 -3.07 -8.36
CA VAL A 66 2.35 -2.54 -9.40
C VAL A 66 1.62 -3.71 -10.03
N ALA A 67 0.29 -3.64 -10.07
CA ALA A 67 -0.60 -4.62 -10.63
C ALA A 67 -1.39 -3.98 -11.77
N LYS A 68 -1.44 -4.65 -12.93
CA LYS A 68 -2.12 -4.12 -14.13
C LYS A 68 -3.51 -4.71 -14.33
N THR A 69 -3.81 -5.79 -13.63
CA THR A 69 -5.09 -6.48 -13.65
C THR A 69 -5.60 -6.65 -12.23
N ARG A 70 -6.90 -6.94 -12.10
CA ARG A 70 -7.49 -7.28 -10.81
C ARG A 70 -6.83 -8.50 -10.18
N ASP A 71 -6.61 -9.56 -10.95
CA ASP A 71 -6.00 -10.80 -10.45
C ASP A 71 -4.56 -10.56 -9.94
N ASP A 72 -3.78 -9.75 -10.65
CA ASP A 72 -2.44 -9.34 -10.21
C ASP A 72 -2.50 -8.58 -8.88
N ALA A 73 -3.52 -7.73 -8.70
CA ALA A 73 -3.70 -6.93 -7.50
C ALA A 73 -4.12 -7.81 -6.32
N GLU A 74 -5.06 -8.73 -6.51
CA GLU A 74 -5.47 -9.69 -5.48
C GLU A 74 -4.32 -10.61 -5.08
N ALA A 75 -3.54 -11.11 -6.04
CA ALA A 75 -2.34 -11.90 -5.78
C ALA A 75 -1.29 -11.10 -5.00
N ALA A 76 -1.10 -9.82 -5.35
CA ALA A 76 -0.21 -8.93 -4.62
C ALA A 76 -0.66 -8.68 -3.17
N VAL A 77 -1.97 -8.49 -2.94
CA VAL A 77 -2.53 -8.37 -1.58
C VAL A 77 -2.22 -9.62 -0.76
N LYS A 78 -2.56 -10.81 -1.27
CA LYS A 78 -2.33 -12.08 -0.57
C LYS A 78 -0.85 -12.32 -0.24
N LYS A 79 0.06 -11.85 -1.10
CA LYS A 79 1.51 -11.98 -0.89
C LYS A 79 2.07 -10.97 0.12
N ILE A 80 1.60 -9.72 0.07
CA ILE A 80 2.17 -8.63 0.86
C ILE A 80 1.56 -8.58 2.27
N PHE A 81 0.28 -8.92 2.42
CA PHE A 81 -0.38 -8.87 3.71
C PHE A 81 0.22 -9.90 4.67
N GLY A 82 0.59 -9.48 5.88
CA GLY A 82 1.24 -10.33 6.89
C GLY A 82 2.71 -10.67 6.62
N MET A 83 3.30 -10.17 5.53
CA MET A 83 4.71 -10.40 5.20
C MET A 83 5.65 -9.83 6.27
N GLN A 84 6.66 -10.61 6.68
CA GLN A 84 7.81 -10.07 7.42
C GLN A 84 8.68 -9.29 6.43
N LEU A 85 8.55 -7.96 6.43
CA LEU A 85 9.20 -7.13 5.44
C LEU A 85 10.61 -6.74 5.88
N VAL A 86 11.60 -7.38 5.28
CA VAL A 86 13.02 -7.00 5.41
C VAL A 86 13.34 -5.92 4.37
N THR A 87 13.69 -4.74 4.86
CA THR A 87 14.12 -3.60 4.06
C THR A 87 15.45 -3.06 4.58
N PRO A 88 16.12 -2.17 3.82
CA PRO A 88 17.32 -1.48 4.30
C PRO A 88 17.14 -0.72 5.63
N GLN A 89 15.91 -0.41 6.04
CA GLN A 89 15.62 0.33 7.28
C GLN A 89 15.08 -0.54 8.42
N THR A 90 14.63 -1.76 8.16
CA THR A 90 14.15 -2.68 9.21
C THR A 90 15.26 -3.61 9.71
N GLY A 91 16.34 -3.78 8.95
CA GLY A 91 17.35 -4.79 9.24
C GLY A 91 16.85 -6.23 9.08
N PRO A 92 17.67 -7.23 9.48
CA PRO A 92 17.35 -8.66 9.34
C PRO A 92 16.06 -9.08 10.04
N GLU A 93 15.74 -8.41 11.15
CA GLU A 93 14.52 -8.66 11.94
C GLU A 93 13.24 -8.37 11.14
N GLY A 94 13.29 -7.46 10.16
CA GLY A 94 12.13 -7.06 9.36
C GLY A 94 11.06 -6.29 10.15
N LYS A 95 9.93 -6.01 9.50
CA LYS A 95 8.73 -5.44 10.14
C LYS A 95 7.45 -5.87 9.43
N LYS A 96 6.35 -5.97 10.16
CA LYS A 96 5.00 -6.23 9.65
C LYS A 96 4.11 -5.01 9.88
#